data_AF-A0A1F6AY17-F1
#
_entry.id   AF-A0A1F6AY17-F1
#
_cell.length_a   1.000
_cell.length_b   1.000
_cell.length_c   1.000
_cell.angle_alpha   90.00
_cell.angle_beta   90.00
_cell.angle_gamma   90.00
#
_symmetry.space_group_name_H-M   'P 1'
#
loop_
_entity.id
_entity.type
_entity.pdbx_description
1 polymer ?
#
loop_
_entity_poly.entity_id
_entity_poly.type
_entity_poly.pdbx_seq_one_letter_code
_entity_poly.pdbx_strand_id
1 'polypeptide(L)'
;MSGGVDSSTSAALAVGALGANNVYPLLLPFGNLNSVTDAQIVARTLGIPKSNIHTTNIQLLVDPIVALDPSMDQIRRGNSMARVRMILLFDQAKKRNALVVGTENKTEYLLGYFTRFGDEGSDVEPLRNLYKTQVYELARSLNLPEQILTKAPTAGLWEGQTDEGEFGFTYKEADEILSFVVDEKQSIDAVVSKGYNREVVEKVIKRMKDNEFKHHLPILPETHA
;
A
#
# COMPACT_ATOMS: atom_id res chain seq x y z
N MET A 1 -8.21 5.88 -2.08
CA MET A 1 -8.41 5.66 -0.63
C MET A 1 -9.22 4.40 -0.41
N SER A 2 -8.63 3.38 0.20
CA SER A 2 -9.23 2.04 0.38
C SER A 2 -9.99 1.89 1.70
N GLY A 3 -9.75 2.76 2.68
CA GLY A 3 -10.24 2.59 4.05
C GLY A 3 -9.32 1.72 4.92
N GLY A 4 -8.13 1.35 4.43
CA GLY A 4 -7.03 0.85 5.25
C GLY A 4 -6.25 1.99 5.90
N VAL A 5 -5.40 1.64 6.88
CA VAL A 5 -4.63 2.62 7.69
C VAL A 5 -3.71 3.50 6.85
N ASP A 6 -2.99 2.94 5.87
CA ASP A 6 -1.99 3.71 5.10
C ASP A 6 -2.67 4.76 4.24
N SER A 7 -3.67 4.35 3.45
CA SER A 7 -4.40 5.31 2.59
C SER A 7 -5.15 6.37 3.37
N SER A 8 -5.62 6.05 4.59
CA SER A 8 -6.27 7.02 5.47
C SER A 8 -5.27 8.01 6.06
N THR A 9 -4.06 7.52 6.40
CA THR A 9 -2.96 8.34 6.93
C THR A 9 -2.41 9.27 5.86
N SER A 10 -2.16 8.77 4.64
CA SER A 10 -1.79 9.62 3.49
C SER A 10 -2.84 10.69 3.21
N ALA A 11 -4.13 10.35 3.26
CA ALA A 11 -5.20 11.33 3.07
C ALA A 11 -5.20 12.39 4.17
N ALA A 12 -5.03 12.00 5.44
CA ALA A 12 -4.95 12.93 6.57
C ALA A 12 -3.76 13.90 6.44
N LEU A 13 -2.58 13.39 6.06
CA LEU A 13 -1.40 14.21 5.80
C LEU A 13 -1.63 15.19 4.64
N ALA A 14 -2.21 14.72 3.53
CA ALA A 14 -2.54 15.56 2.39
C ALA A 14 -3.55 16.66 2.76
N VAL A 15 -4.57 16.33 3.56
CA VAL A 15 -5.53 17.33 4.06
C VAL A 15 -4.86 18.33 4.99
N GLY A 16 -3.98 17.89 5.89
CA GLY A 16 -3.22 18.78 6.77
C GLY A 16 -2.31 19.75 6.01
N ALA A 17 -1.69 19.29 4.93
CA ALA A 17 -0.76 20.10 4.12
C ALA A 17 -1.46 21.01 3.09
N LEU A 18 -2.53 20.53 2.45
CA LEU A 18 -3.14 21.19 1.29
C LEU A 18 -4.54 21.75 1.58
N GLY A 19 -5.15 21.38 2.70
CA GLY A 19 -6.55 21.66 3.02
C GLY A 19 -7.52 20.70 2.34
N ALA A 20 -8.64 20.40 3.01
CA ALA A 20 -9.60 19.38 2.59
C ALA A 20 -10.23 19.61 1.21
N ASN A 21 -10.34 20.88 0.78
CA ASN A 21 -10.89 21.25 -0.53
C ASN A 21 -9.98 20.85 -1.71
N ASN A 22 -8.70 20.62 -1.47
CA ASN A 22 -7.69 20.28 -2.48
C ASN A 22 -7.37 18.78 -2.53
N VAL A 23 -8.10 17.95 -1.77
CA VAL A 23 -7.91 16.50 -1.73
C VAL A 23 -9.11 15.81 -2.39
N TYR A 24 -8.84 14.86 -3.29
CA TYR A 24 -9.84 14.16 -4.10
C TYR A 24 -9.71 12.64 -3.93
N PRO A 25 -10.34 12.03 -2.91
CA PRO A 25 -10.28 10.60 -2.72
C PRO A 25 -11.06 9.85 -3.81
N LEU A 26 -10.40 8.90 -4.46
CA LEU A 26 -11.04 7.89 -5.30
C LEU A 26 -11.24 6.59 -4.51
N LEU A 27 -12.48 6.12 -4.48
CA LEU A 27 -12.91 4.88 -3.84
C LEU A 27 -13.21 3.87 -4.95
N LEU A 28 -12.35 2.85 -5.06
CA LEU A 28 -12.28 1.98 -6.24
C LEU A 28 -12.51 0.50 -5.87
N PRO A 29 -13.72 0.13 -5.42
CA PRO A 29 -14.03 -1.23 -5.01
C PRO A 29 -14.08 -2.18 -6.22
N PHE A 30 -13.72 -3.45 -6.01
CA PHE A 30 -13.95 -4.52 -6.98
C PHE A 30 -15.19 -5.32 -6.58
N GLY A 31 -16.29 -5.20 -7.33
CA GLY A 31 -17.54 -5.91 -7.00
C GLY A 31 -18.01 -5.58 -5.57
N ASN A 32 -18.26 -6.63 -4.77
CA ASN A 32 -18.58 -6.51 -3.35
C ASN A 32 -17.37 -6.79 -2.42
N LEU A 33 -16.18 -6.99 -2.99
CA LEU A 33 -14.99 -7.41 -2.24
C LEU A 33 -14.50 -6.32 -1.28
N ASN A 34 -14.58 -5.06 -1.68
CA ASN A 34 -14.10 -3.94 -0.88
C ASN A 34 -15.26 -3.01 -0.52
N SER A 35 -15.59 -2.96 0.77
CA SER A 35 -16.54 -1.96 1.26
C SER A 35 -15.93 -0.57 1.18
N VAL A 36 -16.71 0.38 0.69
CA VAL A 36 -16.33 1.80 0.63
C VAL A 36 -16.67 2.57 1.91
N THR A 37 -17.38 1.94 2.85
CA THR A 37 -17.91 2.59 4.06
C THR A 37 -16.82 3.21 4.91
N ASP A 38 -15.73 2.48 5.17
CA ASP A 38 -14.60 2.96 5.98
C ASP A 38 -13.94 4.17 5.33
N ALA A 39 -13.68 4.10 4.02
CA ALA A 39 -13.12 5.21 3.26
C ALA A 39 -14.05 6.44 3.30
N GLN A 40 -15.37 6.25 3.19
CA GLN A 40 -16.33 7.36 3.32
C GLN A 40 -16.34 7.96 4.72
N ILE A 41 -16.18 7.15 5.77
CA ILE A 41 -16.07 7.63 7.15
C ILE A 41 -14.82 8.49 7.30
N VAL A 42 -13.67 8.01 6.83
CA VAL A 42 -12.41 8.76 6.86
C VAL A 42 -12.54 10.09 6.11
N ALA A 43 -13.08 10.08 4.89
CA ALA A 43 -13.27 11.32 4.12
C ALA A 43 -14.12 12.35 4.88
N ARG A 44 -15.19 11.90 5.54
CA ARG A 44 -16.04 12.77 6.37
C ARG A 44 -15.30 13.29 7.60
N THR A 45 -14.58 12.43 8.31
CA THR A 45 -13.77 12.82 9.48
C THR A 45 -12.73 13.88 9.13
N LEU A 46 -12.12 13.78 7.95
CA LEU A 46 -11.13 14.75 7.45
C LEU A 46 -11.76 16.02 6.84
N GLY A 47 -13.08 16.15 6.84
CA GLY A 47 -13.77 17.32 6.29
C GLY A 47 -13.68 17.46 4.77
N ILE A 48 -13.37 16.38 4.05
CA ILE A 48 -13.26 16.38 2.59
C ILE A 48 -14.66 16.59 1.99
N PRO A 49 -14.85 17.58 1.08
CA PRO A 49 -16.15 17.82 0.47
C PRO A 49 -16.68 16.59 -0.24
N LYS A 50 -17.98 16.31 -0.09
CA LYS A 50 -18.63 15.19 -0.78
C LYS A 50 -18.46 15.26 -2.31
N SER A 51 -18.39 16.46 -2.87
CA SER A 51 -18.13 16.70 -4.30
C SER A 51 -16.74 16.24 -4.76
N ASN A 52 -15.77 16.15 -3.86
CA ASN A 52 -14.41 15.72 -4.17
C ASN A 52 -14.26 14.19 -4.13
N ILE A 53 -15.19 13.48 -3.48
CA ILE A 53 -15.15 12.03 -3.34
C ILE A 53 -15.72 11.41 -4.61
N HIS A 54 -14.94 10.56 -5.28
CA HIS A 54 -15.40 9.80 -6.44
C HIS A 54 -15.40 8.31 -6.11
N THR A 55 -16.46 7.61 -6.53
CA THR A 55 -16.56 6.15 -6.38
C THR A 55 -16.78 5.52 -7.73
N THR A 56 -15.98 4.52 -8.07
CA THR A 56 -16.10 3.78 -9.33
C THR A 56 -15.80 2.32 -9.07
N ASN A 57 -16.77 1.44 -9.32
CA ASN A 57 -16.54 0.00 -9.21
C ASN A 57 -15.68 -0.46 -10.39
N ILE A 58 -14.50 -0.99 -10.09
CA ILE A 58 -13.52 -1.38 -11.11
C ILE A 58 -13.81 -2.75 -11.74
N GLN A 59 -14.85 -3.46 -11.29
CA GLN A 59 -15.18 -4.79 -11.78
C GLN A 59 -15.37 -4.82 -13.30
N LEU A 60 -16.09 -3.83 -13.86
CA LEU A 60 -16.32 -3.73 -15.31
C LEU A 60 -15.03 -3.51 -16.13
N LEU A 61 -13.95 -3.07 -15.50
CA LEU A 61 -12.65 -2.84 -16.12
C LEU A 61 -11.71 -4.04 -15.94
N VAL A 62 -11.84 -4.76 -14.83
CA VAL A 62 -11.00 -5.91 -14.48
C VAL A 62 -11.53 -7.21 -15.08
N ASP A 63 -12.84 -7.44 -15.09
CA ASP A 63 -13.44 -8.69 -15.59
C ASP A 63 -13.07 -9.00 -17.05
N PRO A 64 -13.02 -8.02 -17.98
CA PRO A 64 -12.52 -8.27 -19.33
C PRO A 64 -11.06 -8.73 -19.38
N ILE A 65 -10.20 -8.26 -18.49
CA ILE A 65 -8.79 -8.70 -18.41
C ILE A 65 -8.74 -10.17 -17.98
N VAL A 66 -9.54 -10.54 -16.98
CA VAL A 66 -9.63 -11.93 -16.49
C VAL A 66 -10.17 -12.86 -17.57
N ALA A 67 -11.14 -12.40 -18.36
CA ALA A 67 -11.74 -13.20 -19.44
C ALA A 67 -10.75 -13.55 -20.57
N LEU A 68 -9.66 -12.79 -20.75
CA LEU A 68 -8.63 -13.10 -21.74
C LEU A 68 -7.84 -14.37 -21.40
N ASP A 69 -7.75 -14.71 -20.12
CA ASP A 69 -7.07 -15.91 -19.65
C ASP A 69 -7.78 -16.50 -18.42
N PRO A 70 -8.71 -17.45 -18.62
CA PRO A 70 -9.43 -18.11 -17.54
C PRO A 70 -8.54 -18.87 -16.53
N SER A 71 -7.26 -19.10 -16.85
CA SER A 71 -6.30 -19.75 -15.95
C SER A 71 -5.61 -18.78 -14.97
N MET A 72 -5.95 -17.49 -15.00
CA MET A 72 -5.42 -16.49 -14.07
C MET A 72 -5.65 -16.89 -12.60
N ASP A 73 -4.55 -17.02 -11.86
CA ASP A 73 -4.60 -17.15 -10.41
C ASP A 73 -5.02 -15.84 -9.72
N GLN A 74 -5.24 -15.93 -8.40
CA GLN A 74 -5.65 -14.79 -7.58
C GLN A 74 -4.61 -13.66 -7.53
N ILE A 75 -3.32 -13.96 -7.64
CA ILE A 75 -2.24 -12.97 -7.61
C ILE A 75 -2.25 -12.16 -8.90
N ARG A 76 -2.35 -12.82 -10.05
CA ARG A 76 -2.49 -12.18 -11.36
C ARG A 76 -3.75 -11.32 -11.44
N ARG A 77 -4.86 -11.80 -10.87
CA ARG A 77 -6.11 -11.03 -10.77
C ARG A 77 -5.93 -9.80 -9.87
N GLY A 78 -5.34 -9.96 -8.69
CA GLY A 78 -5.04 -8.88 -7.75
C GLY A 78 -4.15 -7.79 -8.36
N ASN A 79 -3.09 -8.20 -9.06
CA ASN A 79 -2.21 -7.27 -9.80
C ASN A 79 -2.98 -6.46 -10.86
N SER A 80 -3.95 -7.09 -11.54
CA SER A 80 -4.80 -6.40 -12.53
C SER A 80 -5.70 -5.37 -11.85
N MET A 81 -6.29 -5.69 -10.69
CA MET A 81 -7.05 -4.72 -9.90
C MET A 81 -6.21 -3.52 -9.49
N ALA A 82 -5.01 -3.74 -8.94
CA ALA A 82 -4.11 -2.68 -8.51
C ALA A 82 -3.72 -1.74 -9.67
N ARG A 83 -3.42 -2.31 -10.85
CA ARG A 83 -3.08 -1.54 -12.06
C ARG A 83 -4.26 -0.76 -12.62
N VAL A 84 -5.46 -1.34 -12.63
CA VAL A 84 -6.67 -0.60 -13.04
C VAL A 84 -6.94 0.58 -12.10
N ARG A 85 -6.73 0.41 -10.79
CA ARG A 85 -6.84 1.52 -9.83
C ARG A 85 -5.85 2.63 -10.14
N MET A 86 -4.60 2.29 -10.45
CA MET A 86 -3.57 3.23 -10.88
C MET A 86 -3.98 4.01 -12.13
N ILE A 87 -4.49 3.34 -13.16
CA ILE A 87 -4.99 3.99 -14.40
C ILE A 87 -6.04 5.05 -14.07
N LEU A 88 -7.02 4.70 -13.23
CA LEU A 88 -8.08 5.64 -12.83
C LEU A 88 -7.54 6.81 -11.99
N LEU A 89 -6.56 6.57 -11.11
CA LEU A 89 -5.93 7.63 -10.32
C LEU A 89 -5.23 8.65 -11.22
N PHE A 90 -4.41 8.20 -12.15
CA PHE A 90 -3.69 9.11 -13.06
C PHE A 90 -4.61 9.83 -14.06
N ASP A 91 -5.67 9.18 -14.56
CA ASP A 91 -6.70 9.85 -15.36
C ASP A 91 -7.34 11.01 -14.58
N GLN A 92 -7.79 10.74 -13.35
CA GLN A 92 -8.43 11.74 -12.52
C GLN A 92 -7.47 12.86 -12.08
N ALA A 93 -6.19 12.54 -11.85
CA ALA A 93 -5.15 13.51 -11.56
C ALA A 93 -4.93 14.44 -12.76
N LYS A 94 -4.78 13.90 -13.97
CA LYS A 94 -4.60 14.71 -15.18
C LYS A 94 -5.80 15.61 -15.45
N LYS A 95 -7.03 15.11 -15.31
CA LYS A 95 -8.27 15.89 -15.45
C LYS A 95 -8.32 17.11 -14.52
N ARG A 96 -7.72 17.01 -13.33
CA ARG A 96 -7.74 18.05 -12.28
C ARG A 96 -6.47 18.88 -12.22
N ASN A 97 -5.48 18.61 -13.07
CA ASN A 97 -4.13 19.16 -12.93
C ASN A 97 -3.58 18.94 -11.50
N ALA A 98 -3.77 17.73 -10.97
CA ALA A 98 -3.36 17.30 -9.64
C ALA A 98 -2.25 16.23 -9.72
N LEU A 99 -1.71 15.87 -8.56
CA LEU A 99 -0.75 14.78 -8.38
C LEU A 99 -1.40 13.59 -7.68
N VAL A 100 -0.93 12.38 -7.97
CA VAL A 100 -1.32 11.14 -7.28
C VAL A 100 -0.52 10.99 -6.00
N VAL A 101 -1.21 10.95 -4.86
CA VAL A 101 -0.61 10.66 -3.55
C VAL A 101 -0.67 9.16 -3.30
N GLY A 102 0.50 8.53 -3.19
CA GLY A 102 0.66 7.14 -2.83
C GLY A 102 0.53 6.87 -1.35
N THR A 103 0.56 5.59 -1.00
CA THR A 103 0.25 5.10 0.35
C THR A 103 1.20 4.03 0.81
N GLU A 104 2.31 3.82 0.10
CA GLU A 104 3.25 2.75 0.40
C GLU A 104 4.10 3.14 1.61
N ASN A 105 4.10 2.27 2.62
CA ASN A 105 4.97 2.43 3.78
C ASN A 105 6.32 1.74 3.56
N LYS A 106 7.30 2.06 4.40
CA LYS A 106 8.67 1.53 4.31
C LYS A 106 8.71 0.00 4.41
N THR A 107 7.83 -0.61 5.19
CA THR A 107 7.78 -2.07 5.36
C THR A 107 7.32 -2.77 4.08
N GLU A 108 6.21 -2.33 3.51
CA GLU A 108 5.69 -2.83 2.23
C GLU A 108 6.70 -2.63 1.11
N TYR A 109 7.36 -1.47 1.10
CA TYR A 109 8.45 -1.18 0.18
C TYR A 109 9.57 -2.20 0.32
N LEU A 110 10.22 -2.30 1.48
CA LEU A 110 11.35 -3.20 1.67
C LEU A 110 10.98 -4.68 1.42
N LEU A 111 9.77 -5.10 1.78
CA LEU A 111 9.31 -6.48 1.54
C LEU A 111 8.81 -6.73 0.11
N GLY A 112 8.77 -5.69 -0.73
CA GLY A 112 8.19 -5.74 -2.07
C GLY A 112 6.73 -6.19 -2.09
N TYR A 113 5.97 -5.90 -1.03
CA TYR A 113 4.56 -6.30 -0.90
C TYR A 113 3.63 -5.24 -1.50
N PHE A 114 3.79 -5.04 -2.80
CA PHE A 114 2.96 -4.15 -3.62
C PHE A 114 2.96 -4.69 -5.06
N THR A 115 2.00 -4.22 -5.85
CA THR A 115 1.98 -4.45 -7.30
C THR A 115 2.84 -3.40 -7.98
N ARG A 116 3.95 -3.81 -8.59
CA ARG A 116 4.78 -2.90 -9.41
C ARG A 116 3.95 -2.30 -10.55
N PHE A 117 4.03 -0.97 -10.68
CA PHE A 117 3.20 -0.17 -11.60
C PHE A 117 1.69 -0.29 -11.33
N GLY A 118 1.31 -0.67 -10.11
CA GLY A 118 -0.05 -0.71 -9.61
C GLY A 118 -0.20 0.31 -8.49
N ASP A 119 -0.40 -0.17 -7.27
CA ASP A 119 -0.57 0.63 -6.07
C ASP A 119 0.66 1.50 -5.71
N GLU A 120 1.86 1.10 -6.13
CA GLU A 120 3.10 1.91 -6.02
C GLU A 120 3.20 3.03 -7.07
N GLY A 121 2.39 3.00 -8.12
CA GLY A 121 2.39 4.05 -9.14
C GLY A 121 1.80 5.35 -8.62
N SER A 122 2.65 6.28 -8.18
CA SER A 122 2.24 7.59 -7.66
C SER A 122 3.25 8.70 -7.97
N ASP A 123 2.88 9.95 -7.70
CA ASP A 123 3.77 11.12 -7.84
C ASP A 123 4.44 11.51 -6.50
N VAL A 124 3.79 11.23 -5.37
CA VAL A 124 4.25 11.57 -4.01
C VAL A 124 3.90 10.46 -3.02
N GLU A 125 4.89 9.94 -2.30
CA GLU A 125 4.74 8.88 -1.29
C GLU A 125 5.04 9.39 0.13
N PRO A 126 4.08 9.97 0.86
CA PRO A 126 4.33 10.61 2.15
C PRO A 126 4.71 9.62 3.27
N LEU A 127 4.42 8.32 3.10
CA LEU A 127 4.67 7.29 4.11
C LEU A 127 5.91 6.43 3.83
N ARG A 128 6.63 6.67 2.71
CA ARG A 128 7.69 5.78 2.20
C ARG A 128 8.83 5.53 3.17
N ASN A 129 9.04 6.44 4.11
CA ASN A 129 10.11 6.36 5.10
C ASN A 129 9.63 5.95 6.50
N LEU A 130 8.36 5.58 6.65
CA LEU A 130 7.78 5.12 7.92
C LEU A 130 7.50 3.62 7.86
N TYR A 131 7.93 2.88 8.87
CA TYR A 131 7.54 1.48 9.06
C TYR A 131 6.04 1.36 9.38
N LYS A 132 5.44 0.19 9.15
CA LYS A 132 4.00 -0.04 9.34
C LYS A 132 3.55 0.34 10.75
N THR A 133 4.30 -0.06 11.77
CA THR A 133 4.07 0.28 13.17
C THR A 133 4.06 1.79 13.41
N GLN A 134 4.99 2.52 12.78
CA GLN A 134 5.05 3.99 12.82
C GLN A 134 3.88 4.64 12.07
N VAL A 135 3.39 4.04 10.98
CA VAL A 135 2.16 4.49 10.31
C VAL A 135 0.96 4.37 11.24
N TYR A 136 0.84 3.29 12.02
CA TYR A 136 -0.21 3.16 13.04
C TYR A 136 -0.09 4.22 14.15
N GLU A 137 1.12 4.53 14.61
CA GLU A 137 1.36 5.60 15.58
C GLU A 137 0.98 6.98 15.02
N LEU A 138 1.38 7.27 13.78
CA LEU A 138 1.02 8.50 13.08
C LEU A 138 -0.49 8.61 12.88
N ALA A 139 -1.15 7.53 12.45
CA ALA A 139 -2.59 7.45 12.28
C ALA A 139 -3.35 7.81 13.58
N ARG A 140 -2.88 7.31 14.72
CA ARG A 140 -3.42 7.66 16.05
C ARG A 140 -3.23 9.14 16.35
N SER A 141 -2.03 9.68 16.13
CA SER A 141 -1.74 11.11 16.39
C SER A 141 -2.57 12.05 15.51
N LEU A 142 -2.96 11.61 14.31
CA LEU A 142 -3.84 12.32 13.38
C LEU A 142 -5.33 12.16 13.71
N ASN A 143 -5.67 11.48 14.82
CA ASN A 143 -7.04 11.22 15.27
C ASN A 143 -7.90 10.51 14.22
N LEU A 144 -7.31 9.57 13.48
CA LEU A 144 -8.08 8.72 12.57
C LEU A 144 -9.04 7.81 13.36
N PRO A 145 -10.21 7.45 12.79
CA PRO A 145 -11.20 6.65 13.51
C PRO A 145 -10.66 5.31 14.01
N GLU A 146 -11.03 4.92 15.24
CA GLU A 146 -10.54 3.70 15.89
C GLU A 146 -10.76 2.43 15.05
N GLN A 147 -11.87 2.37 14.33
CA GLN A 147 -12.16 1.25 13.41
C GLN A 147 -11.12 1.10 12.28
N ILE A 148 -10.42 2.16 11.89
CA ILE A 148 -9.33 2.11 10.91
C ILE A 148 -8.04 1.61 11.57
N LEU A 149 -7.81 2.01 12.82
CA LEU A 149 -6.63 1.67 13.62
C LEU A 149 -6.63 0.21 14.09
N THR A 150 -7.81 -0.39 14.26
CA THR A 150 -7.99 -1.77 14.76
C THR A 150 -8.26 -2.78 13.65
N LYS A 151 -8.45 -2.31 12.41
CA LYS A 151 -8.65 -3.18 11.26
C LYS A 151 -7.36 -3.93 10.94
N ALA A 152 -7.50 -5.25 10.77
CA ALA A 152 -6.39 -6.09 10.35
C ALA A 152 -5.87 -5.64 8.96
N PRO A 153 -4.53 -5.55 8.77
CA PRO A 153 -3.94 -5.29 7.46
C PRO A 153 -4.39 -6.31 6.40
N THR A 154 -4.75 -5.79 5.24
CA THR A 154 -5.10 -6.59 4.07
C THR A 154 -4.92 -5.75 2.81
N ALA A 155 -4.29 -6.32 1.78
CA ALA A 155 -4.27 -5.71 0.45
C ALA A 155 -5.67 -5.70 -0.21
N GLY A 156 -6.62 -6.51 0.27
CA GLY A 156 -8.01 -6.53 -0.19
C GLY A 156 -8.18 -6.96 -1.64
N LEU A 157 -7.35 -7.88 -2.12
CA LEU A 157 -7.32 -8.38 -3.49
C LEU A 157 -8.16 -9.66 -3.68
N TRP A 158 -8.44 -10.39 -2.61
CA TRP A 158 -9.39 -11.52 -2.59
C TRP A 158 -9.97 -11.74 -1.19
N GLU A 159 -11.01 -12.55 -1.09
CA GLU A 159 -11.70 -12.81 0.18
C GLU A 159 -10.81 -13.60 1.14
N GLY A 160 -10.80 -13.20 2.42
CA GLY A 160 -10.00 -13.84 3.47
C GLY A 160 -8.49 -13.52 3.41
N GLN A 161 -8.05 -12.61 2.54
CA GLN A 161 -6.63 -12.22 2.47
C GLN A 161 -6.16 -11.54 3.77
N THR A 162 -5.02 -12.00 4.29
CA THR A 162 -4.29 -11.36 5.39
C THR A 162 -2.81 -11.26 5.06
N ASP A 163 -2.22 -10.08 5.23
CA ASP A 163 -0.84 -9.83 4.85
C ASP A 163 0.12 -10.70 5.68
N GLU A 164 -0.08 -10.75 7.01
CA GLU A 164 0.72 -11.56 7.93
C GLU A 164 0.58 -13.06 7.69
N GLY A 165 -0.58 -13.51 7.20
CA GLY A 165 -0.80 -14.90 6.79
C GLY A 165 0.01 -15.27 5.55
N GLU A 166 0.16 -14.35 4.59
CA GLU A 166 1.00 -14.54 3.40
C GLU A 166 2.49 -14.47 3.73
N PHE A 167 2.88 -13.59 4.65
CA PHE A 167 4.27 -13.46 5.10
C PHE A 167 4.71 -14.61 5.99
N GLY A 168 3.82 -15.11 6.85
CA GLY A 168 4.14 -15.98 7.98
C GLY A 168 5.06 -15.32 9.01
N PHE A 169 4.93 -14.01 9.18
CA PHE A 169 5.51 -13.19 10.25
C PHE A 169 4.66 -11.93 10.40
N THR A 170 4.73 -11.28 11.56
CA THR A 170 3.97 -10.06 11.84
C THR A 170 4.64 -8.81 11.29
N TYR A 171 3.87 -7.74 11.07
CA TYR A 171 4.43 -6.43 10.74
C TYR A 171 5.38 -5.92 11.83
N LYS A 172 5.07 -6.19 13.10
CA LYS A 172 5.93 -5.80 14.22
C LYS A 172 7.30 -6.47 14.13
N GLU A 173 7.34 -7.78 13.89
CA GLU A 173 8.61 -8.50 13.70
C GLU A 173 9.36 -8.00 12.46
N ALA A 174 8.65 -7.81 11.34
CA ALA A 174 9.26 -7.30 10.11
C ALA A 174 9.89 -5.92 10.31
N ASP A 175 9.19 -4.98 10.95
CA ASP A 175 9.67 -3.62 11.19
C ASP A 175 10.92 -3.61 12.08
N GLU A 176 10.90 -4.37 13.18
CA GLU A 176 12.04 -4.46 14.09
C GLU A 176 13.26 -5.08 13.38
N ILE A 177 13.07 -6.20 12.67
CA ILE A 177 14.15 -6.86 11.94
C ILE A 177 14.70 -5.97 10.82
N LEU A 178 13.83 -5.34 10.03
CA LEU A 178 14.22 -4.46 8.94
C LEU A 178 14.93 -3.21 9.47
N SER A 179 14.54 -2.64 10.62
CA SER A 179 15.25 -1.49 11.19
C SER A 179 16.67 -1.86 11.62
N PHE A 180 16.88 -3.01 12.27
CA PHE A 180 18.23 -3.47 12.60
C PHE A 180 19.09 -3.74 11.36
N VAL A 181 18.53 -4.38 10.33
CA VAL A 181 19.30 -4.81 9.16
C VAL A 181 19.55 -3.66 8.19
N VAL A 182 18.54 -2.84 7.91
CA VAL A 182 18.60 -1.78 6.88
C VAL A 182 19.14 -0.48 7.46
N ASP A 183 18.62 -0.04 8.61
CA ASP A 183 18.97 1.26 9.17
C ASP A 183 20.23 1.18 10.04
N GLU A 184 20.32 0.16 10.91
CA GLU A 184 21.48 -0.05 11.79
C GLU A 184 22.60 -0.91 11.17
N LYS A 185 22.38 -1.49 9.98
CA LYS A 185 23.35 -2.32 9.24
C LYS A 185 23.88 -3.52 10.03
N GLN A 186 23.04 -4.10 10.89
CA GLN A 186 23.41 -5.27 11.71
C GLN A 186 23.35 -6.57 10.90
N SER A 187 24.20 -7.53 11.28
CA SER A 187 24.20 -8.87 10.69
C SER A 187 23.03 -9.71 11.21
N ILE A 188 22.69 -10.77 10.49
CA ILE A 188 21.67 -11.76 10.91
C ILE A 188 21.99 -12.28 12.32
N ASP A 189 23.24 -12.63 12.58
CA ASP A 189 23.66 -13.17 13.88
C ASP A 189 23.49 -12.15 15.01
N ALA A 190 23.74 -10.86 14.74
CA ALA A 190 23.51 -9.80 15.70
C ALA A 190 22.01 -9.64 16.02
N VAL A 191 21.14 -9.70 15.01
CA VAL A 191 19.68 -9.65 15.22
C VAL A 191 19.18 -10.87 16.00
N VAL A 192 19.65 -12.07 15.65
CA VAL A 192 19.31 -13.31 16.39
C VAL A 192 19.79 -13.24 17.85
N SER A 193 20.96 -12.64 18.11
CA SER A 193 21.47 -12.47 19.48
C SER A 193 20.59 -11.56 20.36
N LYS A 194 19.73 -10.72 19.77
CA LYS A 194 18.73 -9.92 20.48
C LYS A 194 17.46 -10.70 20.85
N GLY A 195 17.36 -11.97 20.47
CA GLY A 195 16.24 -12.86 20.82
C GLY A 195 15.23 -13.12 19.72
N TYR A 196 15.46 -12.63 18.49
CA TYR A 196 14.60 -12.93 17.34
C TYR A 196 14.83 -14.35 16.83
N ASN A 197 13.76 -15.03 16.43
CA ASN A 197 13.86 -16.36 15.81
C ASN A 197 14.61 -16.27 14.48
N ARG A 198 15.69 -17.04 14.33
CA ARG A 198 16.53 -17.08 13.13
C ARG A 198 15.74 -17.33 11.84
N GLU A 199 14.79 -18.26 11.87
CA GLU A 199 13.97 -18.58 10.70
C GLU A 199 13.15 -17.37 10.23
N VAL A 200 12.58 -16.61 11.18
CA VAL A 200 11.83 -15.39 10.88
C VAL A 200 12.76 -14.30 10.33
N VAL A 201 13.92 -14.08 10.94
CA VAL A 201 14.94 -13.12 10.47
C VAL A 201 15.37 -13.43 9.04
N GLU A 202 15.71 -14.69 8.77
CA GLU A 202 16.14 -15.13 7.45
C GLU A 202 15.00 -15.02 6.43
N LYS A 203 13.75 -15.31 6.80
CA LYS A 203 12.58 -15.19 5.93
C LYS A 203 12.30 -13.74 5.54
N VAL A 204 12.35 -12.80 6.50
CA VAL A 204 12.18 -11.36 6.24
C VAL A 204 13.25 -10.86 5.28
N ILE A 205 14.53 -11.15 5.57
CA ILE A 205 15.66 -10.69 4.76
C ILE A 205 15.64 -11.32 3.37
N LYS A 206 15.32 -12.61 3.27
CA LYS A 206 15.19 -13.31 1.99
C LYS A 206 14.10 -12.65 1.14
N ARG A 207 12.92 -12.40 1.72
CA ARG A 207 11.82 -11.74 1.01
C ARG A 207 12.22 -10.37 0.49
N MET A 208 12.88 -9.56 1.30
CA MET A 208 13.40 -8.25 0.90
C MET A 208 14.33 -8.37 -0.32
N LYS A 209 15.34 -9.25 -0.24
CA LYS A 209 16.30 -9.46 -1.33
C LYS A 209 15.64 -9.99 -2.62
N ASP A 210 14.74 -10.96 -2.49
CA ASP A 210 14.05 -11.56 -3.65
C ASP A 210 13.19 -10.52 -4.40
N ASN A 211 12.76 -9.45 -3.72
CA ASN A 211 11.90 -8.42 -4.30
C ASN A 211 12.62 -7.09 -4.57
N GLU A 212 13.92 -6.99 -4.32
CA GLU A 212 14.70 -5.76 -4.50
C GLU A 212 14.58 -5.19 -5.92
N PHE A 213 14.45 -6.07 -6.93
CA PHE A 213 14.26 -5.68 -8.32
C PHE A 213 13.03 -4.77 -8.56
N LYS A 214 12.03 -4.81 -7.67
CA LYS A 214 10.84 -3.96 -7.78
C LYS A 214 11.14 -2.49 -7.53
N HIS A 215 12.25 -2.17 -6.86
CA HIS A 215 12.63 -0.81 -6.47
C HIS A 215 13.45 -0.09 -7.54
N HIS A 216 13.80 -0.79 -8.60
CA HIS A 216 14.61 -0.26 -9.67
C HIS A 216 13.77 0.00 -10.92
N LEU A 217 14.17 1.01 -11.69
CA LEU A 217 13.70 1.20 -13.05
C LEU A 217 14.08 -0.01 -13.92
N PRO A 218 13.47 -0.18 -15.10
CA PRO A 218 13.90 -1.21 -16.04
C PRO A 218 15.42 -1.18 -16.24
N ILE A 219 16.08 -2.35 -16.16
CA ILE A 219 17.52 -2.47 -16.37
C ILE A 219 17.81 -2.04 -17.81
N LEU A 220 18.59 -0.97 -17.97
CA LEU A 220 19.05 -0.49 -19.26
C LEU A 220 20.41 -1.13 -19.56
N PRO A 221 20.58 -1.90 -20.64
CA PRO A 221 21.90 -2.39 -21.01
C PRO A 221 22.80 -1.20 -21.32
N GLU A 222 23.99 -1.16 -20.71
CA GLU A 222 24.99 -0.16 -21.05
C GLU A 222 25.42 -0.38 -22.50
N THR A 223 25.30 0.65 -23.32
CA THR A 223 25.94 0.67 -24.64
C THR A 223 27.29 1.34 -24.44
N HIS A 224 28.36 0.55 -24.43
CA HIS A 224 29.70 1.12 -24.55
C HIS A 224 29.82 1.66 -25.98
N ALA A 225 29.80 3.00 -26.11
CA ALA A 225 30.10 3.71 -27.35
C ALA A 225 31.62 3.79 -27.55
#